data_AF-A0A420XPE8-F1
#
_entry.id   AF-A0A420XPE8-F1
#
_cell.length_a   1.000
_cell.length_b   1.000
_cell.length_c   1.000
_cell.angle_alpha   90.00
_cell.angle_beta   90.00
_cell.angle_gamma   90.00
#
_symmetry.space_group_name_H-M   'P 1'
#
loop_
_entity.id
_entity.type
_entity.pdbx_description
1 polymer ?
#
loop_
_entity_poly.entity_id
_entity_poly.type
_entity_poly.pdbx_seq_one_letter_code
_entity_poly.pdbx_strand_id
1 'polypeptide(L)' 'MIVDCDGCAVRGHGCADCVVTVLMGGPPEVLELDADEQRAIAALSAGGLVPPLRLLPVRPVTAEERGRAPRRAVG' A
#
# COMPACT_ATOMS: atom_id res chain seq x y z
N MET A 1 -21.95 10.40 4.30
CA MET A 1 -21.78 9.01 4.78
C MET A 1 -20.55 8.98 5.66
N ILE A 2 -20.63 8.40 6.86
CA ILE A 2 -19.53 8.30 7.82
C ILE A 2 -19.24 6.82 8.03
N VAL A 3 -17.97 6.42 7.97
CA VAL A 3 -17.52 5.06 8.26
C VAL A 3 -16.82 5.08 9.61
N ASP A 4 -17.31 4.29 10.56
CA ASP A 4 -16.68 4.10 11.86
C ASP A 4 -15.80 2.84 11.84
N CYS A 5 -14.48 3.06 11.80
CA CYS A 5 -13.51 1.98 11.82
C CYS A 5 -13.33 1.38 13.22
N ASP A 6 -13.73 2.04 14.29
CA ASP A 6 -13.55 1.54 15.66
C ASP A 6 -14.65 0.54 16.04
N GLY A 7 -15.88 0.72 15.54
CA GLY A 7 -16.97 -0.25 15.65
C GLY A 7 -16.98 -1.37 14.60
N CYS A 8 -15.98 -1.46 13.71
CA CYS A 8 -15.97 -2.42 12.60
C CYS A 8 -15.74 -3.87 13.08
N ALA A 9 -16.70 -4.75 12.85
CA ALA A 9 -16.67 -6.15 13.30
C ALA A 9 -15.50 -6.98 12.73
N VAL A 10 -14.91 -6.54 11.61
CA VAL A 10 -13.77 -7.21 10.95
C VAL A 10 -12.48 -6.38 11.02
N ARG A 11 -12.43 -5.36 11.89
CA ARG A 11 -11.25 -4.49 12.05
C ARG A 11 -9.99 -5.33 12.28
N GLY A 12 -8.91 -4.97 11.61
CA GLY A 12 -7.67 -5.76 11.56
C GLY A 12 -7.71 -6.82 10.46
N HIS A 13 -8.61 -7.79 10.54
CA HIS A 13 -8.64 -8.94 9.62
C HIS A 13 -9.04 -8.56 8.18
N GLY A 14 -10.06 -7.73 8.01
CA GLY A 14 -10.54 -7.30 6.69
C GLY A 14 -9.91 -6.00 6.19
N CYS A 15 -9.02 -5.38 6.96
CA CYS A 15 -8.52 -4.04 6.65
C CYS A 15 -7.61 -4.01 5.40
N ALA A 16 -6.90 -5.10 5.08
CA ALA A 16 -6.01 -5.15 3.92
C ALA A 16 -6.76 -4.97 2.59
N ASP A 17 -8.01 -5.44 2.52
CA ASP A 17 -8.86 -5.38 1.31
C ASP A 17 -10.10 -4.47 1.51
N CYS A 18 -10.05 -3.57 2.49
CA CYS A 18 -11.13 -2.64 2.76
C CYS A 18 -11.03 -1.42 1.81
N VAL A 19 -12.16 -0.97 1.25
CA VAL A 19 -12.24 0.25 0.43
C VAL A 19 -11.68 1.49 1.15
N VAL A 20 -11.77 1.55 2.49
CA VAL A 20 -11.20 2.66 3.29
C VAL A 20 -9.67 2.71 3.17
N THR A 21 -9.01 1.56 3.13
CA THR A 21 -7.55 1.46 2.96
C THR A 21 -7.14 1.95 1.57
N VAL A 22 -7.92 1.64 0.54
CA VAL A 22 -7.69 2.14 -0.82
C VAL A 22 -7.80 3.67 -0.86
N LEU A 23 -8.83 4.23 -0.23
CA LEU A 23 -9.08 5.67 -0.25
C LEU A 23 -8.07 6.47 0.59
N MET A 24 -7.59 5.91 1.70
CA MET A 24 -6.65 6.62 2.60
C MET A 24 -5.17 6.36 2.28
N GLY A 25 -4.87 5.48 1.32
CA GLY A 25 -3.52 5.03 1.06
C GLY A 25 -3.05 4.10 2.18
N GLY A 26 -3.21 2.79 1.97
CA GLY A 26 -2.60 1.78 2.82
C GLY A 26 -1.08 2.00 2.94
N PRO A 27 -0.43 1.41 3.95
CA PRO A 27 1.03 1.43 4.02
C PRO A 27 1.59 0.97 2.67
N PRO A 28 2.62 1.65 2.12
CA PRO A 28 3.13 1.30 0.81
C PRO A 28 3.59 -0.15 0.86
N GLU A 29 2.91 -1.00 0.09
CA GLU A 29 3.40 -2.35 -0.16
C GLU A 29 4.66 -2.21 -1.02
N VAL A 30 5.74 -2.83 -0.57
CA VAL A 30 6.96 -2.88 -1.36
C VAL A 30 6.69 -3.82 -2.54
N LEU A 31 6.43 -3.21 -3.69
CA LEU A 31 6.29 -3.92 -4.96
C LEU A 31 7.69 -4.19 -5.50
N GLU A 32 8.14 -5.43 -5.35
CA GLU A 32 9.34 -5.93 -6.01
C GLU A 32 8.94 -6.33 -7.43
N LEU A 33 9.42 -5.56 -8.41
CA LEU A 33 9.26 -5.87 -9.83
C LEU A 33 10.64 -6.05 -10.42
N ASP A 34 10.89 -7.20 -11.02
CA ASP A 34 12.12 -7.41 -11.75
C ASP A 34 12.15 -6.60 -13.07
N ALA A 35 13.28 -6.64 -13.77
CA ALA A 35 13.45 -5.88 -15.00
C ALA A 35 12.48 -6.32 -16.10
N ASP A 36 12.06 -7.58 -16.12
CA ASP A 36 11.20 -8.16 -17.16
C ASP A 36 9.74 -7.78 -16.90
N GLU A 37 9.31 -7.85 -15.64
CA GLU A 37 8.00 -7.40 -15.18
C GLU A 37 7.81 -5.90 -15.39
N GLN A 38 8.81 -5.07 -15.08
CA GLN A 38 8.77 -3.63 -15.37
C GLN A 38 8.61 -3.37 -16.87
N ARG A 39 9.29 -4.13 -17.73
CA ARG A 39 9.13 -4.02 -19.19
C ARG A 39 7.74 -4.45 -19.64
N ALA A 40 7.17 -5.50 -19.06
CA ALA A 40 5.82 -5.94 -19.38
C ALA A 40 4.78 -4.85 -19.04
N ILE A 41 4.86 -4.25 -17.84
CA ILE A 41 3.95 -3.18 -17.44
C ILE A 41 4.15 -1.93 -18.31
N ALA A 42 5.39 -1.59 -18.66
CA ALA A 42 5.68 -0.48 -19.58
C ALA A 42 5.03 -0.70 -20.96
N ALA A 43 5.05 -1.93 -21.49
CA ALA A 43 4.38 -2.27 -22.75
C ALA A 43 2.85 -2.15 -22.65
N LEU A 44 2.25 -2.62 -21.55
CA LEU A 44 0.81 -2.45 -21.30
C LEU A 44 0.43 -0.97 -21.19
N SER A 45 1.27 -0.17 -20.54
CA SER A 45 1.04 1.27 -20.41
C SER A 45 1.15 1.99 -21.76
N ALA A 46 2.15 1.65 -22.58
CA ALA A 46 2.29 2.18 -23.94
C ALA A 46 1.07 1.85 -24.81
N GLY A 47 0.44 0.69 -24.59
CA GLY A 47 -0.82 0.30 -25.22
C GLY A 47 -2.09 0.91 -24.61
N GLY A 48 -1.98 1.70 -23.53
CA GLY A 48 -3.11 2.34 -22.86
C GLY A 48 -3.96 1.42 -21.97
N LEU A 49 -3.47 0.21 -21.66
CA LEU A 49 -4.21 -0.77 -20.85
C LEU A 49 -4.07 -0.52 -19.35
N VAL A 50 -2.99 0.14 -18.93
CA VAL A 50 -2.73 0.47 -17.52
C VAL A 50 -2.10 1.87 -17.40
N PRO A 51 -2.23 2.54 -16.24
CA PRO A 51 -1.49 3.76 -15.96
C PRO A 51 0.04 3.53 -16.01
N PRO A 52 0.84 4.56 -16.33
CA PRO A 52 2.30 4.45 -16.34
C PRO A 52 2.84 4.11 -14.95
N LEU A 53 3.95 3.37 -14.90
CA LEU A 53 4.69 3.09 -13.67
C LEU A 53 5.11 4.41 -13.00
N ARG A 54 4.63 4.64 -11.78
CA ARG A 54 4.99 5.78 -10.92
C ARG A 54 5.76 5.31 -9.69
N LEU A 55 6.67 4.36 -9.89
CA LEU A 55 7.50 3.83 -8.82
C LEU A 55 8.48 4.91 -8.37
N LEU A 56 8.54 5.14 -7.05
CA LEU A 56 9.58 5.93 -6.44
C LEU A 56 10.57 4.97 -5.77
N PRO A 57 11.89 5.15 -5.96
CA PRO A 57 12.87 4.33 -5.28
C PRO A 57 12.70 4.49 -3.76
N VAL A 58 12.33 3.39 -3.10
CA VAL A 58 12.19 3.34 -1.64
C VAL A 58 13.53 2.96 -1.04
N ARG A 59 14.01 3.74 -0.07
CA ARG A 59 15.12 3.31 0.77
C ARG A 59 14.62 2.20 1.69
N PRO A 60 15.37 1.10 1.87
CA PRO A 60 14.99 0.08 2.84
C PRO A 60 14.90 0.70 4.23
N VAL A 61 13.74 0.53 4.86
CA VAL A 61 13.50 0.96 6.25
C VAL A 61 14.24 -0.02 7.17
N THR A 62 15.14 0.51 7.99
CA THR A 62 15.93 -0.30 8.92
C THR A 62 15.04 -0.93 9.99
N ALA A 63 15.50 -2.01 10.62
CA ALA A 63 14.76 -2.67 11.71
C ALA A 63 14.51 -1.73 12.90
N GLU A 64 15.44 -0.81 13.18
CA GLU A 64 15.33 0.20 14.24
C GLU A 64 14.22 1.22 13.96
N GLU A 65 14.08 1.68 12.71
CA GLU A 65 13.02 2.61 12.29
C GLU A 65 11.64 1.95 12.33
N ARG A 66 11.56 0.66 11.95
CA ARG A 66 10.32 -0.13 12.02
C ARG A 66 9.82 -0.30 13.46
N GLY A 67 10.73 -0.41 14.42
CA GLY A 67 10.42 -0.48 15.86
C GLY A 67 10.02 0.86 16.50
N ARG A 68 10.32 1.99 15.83
CA ARG A 68 9.99 3.36 16.26
C ARG A 68 8.70 3.91 15.62
N ALA A 69 7.92 3.07 14.94
CA ALA A 69 6.55 3.46 14.59
C ALA A 69 5.77 3.78 15.90
N PRO A 70 5.10 4.93 16.01
CA PRO A 70 4.39 5.29 17.24
C PRO A 70 3.34 4.23 17.54
N ARG A 71 3.48 3.56 18.69
CA ARG A 71 2.41 2.75 19.25
C ARG A 71 1.25 3.70 19.50
N ARG A 72 0.20 3.66 18.67
CA ARG A 72 -1.08 4.29 19.03
C ARG A 72 -1.48 3.66 20.35
N ALA A 73 -1.40 4.43 21.44
CA ALA A 73 -1.93 4.02 22.72
C ALA A 73 -3.42 3.78 22.51
N VAL A 74 -3.83 2.52 22.61
CA VAL A 74 -5.24 2.16 22.69
C VAL A 74 -5.66 2.53 24.11
N GLY A 75 -6.43 3.61 24.23
CA GLY A 75 -7.20 3.97 25.42
C GLY A 75 -8.63 3.47 25.29
#